data_AF-A0A7S0VD54-F1
#
_entry.id   AF-A0A7S0VD54-F1
#
_cell.length_a   1.000
_cell.length_b   1.000
_cell.length_c   1.000
_cell.angle_alpha   90.00
_cell.angle_beta   90.00
_cell.angle_gamma   90.00
#
_symmetry.space_group_name_H-M   'P 1'
#
loop_
_entity.id
_entity.type
_entity.pdbx_description
1 polymer ?
#
loop_
_entity_poly.entity_id
_entity_poly.type
_entity_poly.pdbx_seq_one_letter_code
_entity_poly.pdbx_strand_id
1 'polypeptide(L)'
;EGEEGEMTNAAEALVERLDGTLSLDLAAQLVARAGGDLERAERLLMMLPRTRALNELLLIVKELVFVGQQPLGVDGVEALGWKPANVNSSYGEGEEVTRDVNWAEMTAVNGRRVCDAQAFLVLCELWHRVVDDGFREQVLDLALEAFTEHPLNFFALHECGFLTVVLESQDSLCTSLRERSMKVVEFVITCADCLPVRDLSVFAECLRDHWEEDTVDIALRHVVTWLNFDPKYAPGFRETGLLSVVVKAVSKFSESLHEAALTPLPAGGAVGG
;
A
#
# COMPACT_ATOMS: atom_id res chain seq x y z
N GLU A 1 -27.19 -15.97 -20.82
CA GLU A 1 -26.16 -15.10 -21.43
C GLU A 1 -26.55 -13.63 -21.41
N GLY A 2 -27.76 -13.22 -21.82
CA GLY A 2 -28.18 -11.79 -21.75
C GLY A 2 -28.32 -11.22 -20.33
N GLU A 3 -29.05 -11.89 -19.43
CA GLU A 3 -29.30 -11.39 -18.06
C GLU A 3 -28.05 -11.38 -17.17
N GLU A 4 -27.12 -12.32 -17.41
CA GLU A 4 -25.91 -12.46 -16.59
C GLU A 4 -24.94 -11.32 -16.89
N GLY A 5 -24.74 -10.96 -18.16
CA GLY A 5 -23.92 -9.81 -18.56
C GLY A 5 -24.53 -8.46 -18.19
N GLU A 6 -25.86 -8.34 -18.16
CA GLU A 6 -26.54 -7.12 -17.68
C GLU A 6 -26.34 -6.91 -16.17
N MET A 7 -26.32 -7.98 -15.37
CA MET A 7 -26.08 -7.89 -13.93
C MET A 7 -24.63 -7.53 -13.60
N THR A 8 -23.64 -8.03 -14.35
CA THR A 8 -22.23 -7.66 -14.15
C THR A 8 -21.99 -6.19 -14.48
N ASN A 9 -22.51 -5.71 -15.62
CA ASN A 9 -22.40 -4.29 -16.00
C ASN A 9 -23.06 -3.35 -14.98
N ALA A 10 -24.20 -3.76 -14.41
CA ALA A 10 -24.86 -3.00 -13.35
C ALA A 10 -24.11 -3.05 -12.02
N ALA A 11 -23.40 -4.15 -11.71
CA ALA A 11 -22.52 -4.21 -10.55
C ALA A 11 -21.31 -3.27 -10.70
N GLU A 12 -20.67 -3.27 -11.86
CA GLU A 12 -19.55 -2.37 -12.18
C GLU A 12 -19.99 -0.90 -12.11
N ALA A 13 -21.14 -0.55 -12.68
CA ALA A 13 -21.68 0.81 -12.60
C ALA A 13 -22.06 1.24 -11.16
N LEU A 14 -22.42 0.31 -10.29
CA LEU A 14 -22.67 0.60 -8.87
C LEU A 14 -21.35 0.82 -8.12
N VAL A 15 -20.31 0.03 -8.40
CA VAL A 15 -18.96 0.22 -7.85
C VAL A 15 -18.39 1.58 -8.27
N GLU A 16 -18.53 1.93 -9.55
CA GLU A 16 -18.06 3.21 -10.10
C GLU A 16 -18.80 4.40 -9.47
N ARG A 17 -20.13 4.31 -9.30
CA ARG A 17 -20.93 5.37 -8.64
C ARG A 17 -20.61 5.58 -7.17
N LEU A 18 -20.02 4.58 -6.51
CA LEU A 18 -19.65 4.63 -5.11
C LEU A 18 -18.12 4.79 -4.94
N ASP A 19 -17.44 5.29 -5.97
CA ASP A 19 -16.00 5.56 -5.99
C ASP A 19 -15.15 4.36 -5.53
N GLY A 20 -15.56 3.13 -5.86
CA GLY A 20 -14.81 1.92 -5.51
C GLY A 20 -14.96 1.46 -4.05
N THR A 21 -15.80 2.11 -3.25
CA THR A 21 -16.00 1.74 -1.83
C THR A 21 -16.68 0.38 -1.61
N LEU A 22 -17.16 -0.26 -2.68
CA LEU A 22 -17.76 -1.59 -2.63
C LEU A 22 -16.96 -2.60 -3.46
N SER A 23 -16.75 -3.78 -2.89
CA SER A 23 -16.30 -4.93 -3.68
C SER A 23 -17.31 -5.30 -4.76
N LEU A 24 -16.81 -5.71 -5.94
CA LEU A 24 -17.64 -6.09 -7.09
C LEU A 24 -18.58 -7.25 -6.76
N ASP A 25 -18.15 -8.20 -5.92
CA ASP A 25 -18.98 -9.32 -5.46
C ASP A 25 -20.17 -8.86 -4.61
N LEU A 26 -19.97 -7.89 -3.72
CA LEU A 26 -21.04 -7.33 -2.90
C LEU A 26 -21.99 -6.48 -3.76
N ALA A 27 -21.45 -5.74 -4.74
CA ALA A 27 -22.24 -4.97 -5.69
C ALA A 27 -23.10 -5.91 -6.56
N ALA A 28 -22.55 -7.01 -7.06
CA ALA A 28 -23.27 -8.02 -7.82
C ALA A 28 -24.39 -8.67 -6.99
N GLN A 29 -24.12 -9.01 -5.72
CA GLN A 29 -25.16 -9.53 -4.82
C GLN A 29 -26.28 -8.52 -4.55
N LEU A 30 -25.96 -7.23 -4.42
CA LEU A 30 -26.94 -6.17 -4.21
C LEU A 30 -27.76 -5.88 -5.45
N VAL A 31 -27.13 -5.84 -6.62
CA VAL A 31 -27.78 -5.66 -7.92
C VAL A 31 -28.69 -6.84 -8.23
N ALA A 32 -28.23 -8.08 -8.01
CA ALA A 32 -29.06 -9.27 -8.15
C ALA A 32 -30.27 -9.22 -7.20
N ARG A 33 -30.07 -8.78 -5.95
CA ARG A 33 -31.15 -8.62 -4.95
C ARG A 33 -32.09 -7.46 -5.26
N ALA A 34 -31.62 -6.46 -5.99
CA ALA A 34 -32.41 -5.34 -6.48
C ALA A 34 -33.14 -5.65 -7.80
N GLY A 35 -32.86 -6.80 -8.42
CA GLY A 35 -33.43 -7.19 -9.72
C GLY A 35 -32.85 -6.41 -10.90
N GLY A 36 -31.56 -6.05 -10.84
CA GLY A 36 -30.88 -5.27 -11.88
C GLY A 36 -31.07 -3.75 -11.80
N ASP A 37 -31.88 -3.27 -10.86
CA ASP A 37 -32.14 -1.84 -10.66
C ASP A 37 -31.07 -1.19 -9.77
N LEU A 38 -30.28 -0.30 -10.37
CA LEU A 38 -29.14 0.36 -9.73
C LEU A 38 -29.56 1.32 -8.60
N GLU A 39 -30.63 2.10 -8.78
CA GLU A 39 -31.14 3.01 -7.74
C GLU A 39 -31.72 2.24 -6.55
N ARG A 40 -32.26 1.06 -6.82
CA ARG A 40 -32.79 0.17 -5.79
C ARG A 40 -31.65 -0.57 -5.07
N ALA A 41 -30.60 -0.95 -5.77
CA ALA A 41 -29.38 -1.53 -5.17
C ALA A 41 -28.69 -0.52 -4.25
N GLU A 42 -28.57 0.73 -4.68
CA GLU A 42 -28.04 1.84 -3.88
C GLU A 42 -28.95 2.14 -2.66
N ARG A 43 -30.27 2.13 -2.83
CA ARG A 43 -31.20 2.26 -1.69
C ARG A 43 -31.09 1.08 -0.72
N LEU A 44 -30.90 -0.14 -1.21
CA LEU A 44 -30.67 -1.32 -0.36
C LEU A 44 -29.34 -1.23 0.38
N LEU A 45 -28.30 -0.69 -0.26
CA LEU A 45 -27.02 -0.39 0.37
C LEU A 45 -27.17 0.65 1.50
N MET A 46 -27.87 1.75 1.23
CA MET A 46 -28.14 2.81 2.21
C MET A 46 -29.06 2.34 3.35
N MET A 47 -29.85 1.29 3.10
CA MET A 47 -30.73 0.65 4.07
C MET A 47 -30.02 -0.42 4.91
N LEU A 48 -28.81 -0.87 4.55
CA LEU A 48 -28.04 -1.78 5.38
C LEU A 48 -27.53 -0.98 6.59
N PRO A 49 -28.08 -1.17 7.80
CA PRO A 49 -27.71 -0.37 8.97
C PRO A 49 -26.23 -0.54 9.34
N ARG A 50 -25.62 -1.64 8.87
CA ARG A 50 -24.23 -2.00 9.12
C ARG A 50 -23.23 -1.21 8.26
N THR A 51 -23.52 -0.88 7.01
CA THR A 51 -22.59 -0.11 6.15
C THR A 51 -22.51 1.35 6.61
N ARG A 52 -23.64 1.97 6.94
CA ARG A 52 -23.66 3.31 7.54
C ARG A 52 -22.94 3.34 8.88
N ALA A 53 -23.22 2.38 9.76
CA ALA A 53 -22.55 2.30 11.06
C ALA A 53 -21.04 2.05 10.92
N LEU A 54 -20.61 1.23 9.95
CA LEU A 54 -19.18 1.00 9.69
C LEU A 54 -18.48 2.27 9.18
N ASN A 55 -19.09 3.03 8.28
CA ASN A 55 -18.54 4.31 7.82
C ASN A 55 -18.49 5.34 8.95
N GLU A 56 -19.52 5.41 9.79
CA GLU A 56 -19.53 6.28 10.97
C GLU A 56 -18.44 5.86 11.98
N LEU A 57 -18.23 4.55 12.18
CA LEU A 57 -17.15 4.04 13.03
C LEU A 57 -15.77 4.34 12.44
N LEU A 58 -15.59 4.26 11.12
CA LEU A 58 -14.32 4.59 10.47
C LEU A 58 -14.03 6.09 10.55
N LEU A 59 -15.04 6.95 10.45
CA LEU A 59 -14.91 8.37 10.75
C LEU A 59 -14.51 8.62 12.21
N ILE A 60 -15.08 7.87 13.15
CA ILE A 60 -14.67 7.96 14.56
C ILE A 60 -13.21 7.50 14.72
N VAL A 61 -12.80 6.41 14.06
CA VAL A 61 -11.40 5.95 14.06
C VAL A 61 -10.50 7.03 13.48
N LYS A 62 -10.87 7.62 12.34
CA LYS A 62 -10.14 8.74 11.73
C LYS A 62 -9.95 9.85 12.75
N GLU A 63 -11.02 10.35 13.35
CA GLU A 63 -10.93 11.38 14.38
C GLU A 63 -10.03 10.93 15.54
N LEU A 64 -10.17 9.71 16.05
CA LEU A 64 -9.36 9.19 17.15
C LEU A 64 -7.86 9.07 16.80
N VAL A 65 -7.55 8.64 15.58
CA VAL A 65 -6.18 8.61 15.05
C VAL A 65 -5.55 10.01 15.10
N PHE A 66 -6.37 11.04 14.90
CA PHE A 66 -5.97 12.44 14.93
C PHE A 66 -6.28 13.17 16.27
N VAL A 67 -6.82 12.52 17.31
CA VAL A 67 -7.18 13.18 18.59
C VAL A 67 -6.03 13.13 19.62
N GLY A 68 -5.08 12.21 19.49
CA GLY A 68 -3.93 12.04 20.41
C GLY A 68 -2.78 13.05 20.27
N GLN A 69 -3.02 14.21 19.67
CA GLN A 69 -1.96 15.10 19.19
C GLN A 69 -1.39 15.99 20.30
N GLN A 70 -0.16 15.71 20.75
CA GLN A 70 0.61 16.69 21.51
C GLN A 70 1.49 17.53 20.58
N PRO A 71 1.61 18.85 20.80
CA PRO A 71 2.73 19.59 20.25
C PRO A 71 4.00 18.98 20.83
N LEU A 72 4.83 18.39 19.97
CA LEU A 72 6.10 17.80 20.37
C LEU A 72 7.03 18.90 20.90
N GLY A 73 7.06 19.05 22.22
CA GLY A 73 8.22 19.60 22.90
C GLY A 73 9.42 18.66 22.75
N VAL A 74 10.62 19.19 22.92
CA VAL A 74 11.90 18.47 22.81
C VAL A 74 11.91 17.19 23.67
N ASP A 75 11.16 17.19 24.78
CA ASP A 75 11.03 16.07 25.73
C ASP A 75 10.15 14.91 25.21
N GLY A 76 9.26 15.14 24.23
CA GLY A 76 8.34 14.13 23.71
C GLY A 76 9.02 13.06 22.85
N VAL A 77 10.14 13.42 22.20
CA VAL A 77 10.93 12.52 21.36
C VAL A 77 11.78 11.58 22.22
N GLU A 78 12.33 12.07 23.34
CA GLU A 78 13.05 11.24 24.31
C GLU A 78 12.10 10.32 25.12
N ALA A 79 10.88 10.77 25.41
CA ALA A 79 9.87 9.99 26.13
C ALA A 79 9.36 8.76 25.35
N LEU A 80 9.48 8.77 24.01
CA LEU A 80 9.21 7.60 23.16
C LEU A 80 10.34 6.54 23.21
N GLY A 81 11.37 6.75 24.05
CA GLY A 81 12.43 5.77 24.31
C GLY A 81 13.36 5.54 23.12
N TRP A 82 13.30 6.40 22.09
CA TRP A 82 14.03 6.19 20.85
C TRP A 82 15.39 6.90 20.89
N LYS A 83 16.46 6.13 20.71
CA LYS A 83 17.79 6.67 20.37
C LYS A 83 18.04 6.36 18.90
N PRO A 84 18.44 7.35 18.08
CA PRO A 84 18.77 7.09 16.69
C PRO A 84 19.86 6.03 16.61
N ALA A 85 19.62 5.00 15.78
CA ALA A 85 20.71 4.14 15.34
C ALA A 85 21.68 5.02 14.56
N ASN A 86 22.92 5.10 15.06
CA ASN A 86 24.05 5.67 14.35
C ASN A 86 24.04 5.16 12.90
N VAL A 87 23.79 6.05 11.95
CA VAL A 87 24.26 5.88 10.57
C VAL A 87 25.77 6.07 10.62
N ASN A 88 26.48 5.02 11.06
CA ASN A 88 27.91 4.86 10.87
C ASN A 88 28.27 3.39 11.05
N SER A 89 28.20 2.64 9.94
CA SER A 89 28.99 1.43 9.75
C SER A 89 30.03 1.69 8.66
N SER A 90 31.19 2.17 9.11
CA SER A 90 32.53 2.12 8.52
C SER A 90 32.71 2.39 7.01
N TYR A 91 33.36 3.51 6.65
CA TYR A 91 34.72 3.56 6.10
C TYR A 91 35.08 5.02 5.75
N GLY A 92 36.17 5.52 6.35
CA GLY A 92 36.89 6.73 5.88
C GLY A 92 36.70 7.97 6.75
N GLU A 93 37.78 8.37 7.43
CA GLU A 93 37.95 9.68 8.04
C GLU A 93 37.76 10.78 6.98
N GLY A 94 36.74 11.61 7.15
CA GLY A 94 36.47 12.80 6.36
C GLY A 94 35.41 13.63 7.07
N GLU A 95 35.74 14.88 7.36
CA GLU A 95 35.02 15.87 8.17
C GLU A 95 33.49 15.70 8.26
N GLU A 96 33.02 15.66 9.52
CA GLU A 96 31.61 15.75 9.92
C GLU A 96 30.91 16.93 9.23
N VAL A 97 30.05 16.62 8.27
CA VAL A 97 28.89 17.46 7.98
C VAL A 97 27.67 16.70 8.50
N THR A 98 27.54 16.66 9.83
CA THR A 98 26.23 16.45 10.44
C THR A 98 25.36 17.63 9.98
N ARG A 99 24.42 17.38 9.07
CA ARG A 99 23.21 18.20 9.10
C ARG A 99 22.53 17.80 10.40
N ASP A 100 22.87 18.50 11.48
CA ASP A 100 22.06 18.54 12.69
C ASP A 100 20.69 19.03 12.24
N VAL A 101 19.79 18.10 11.96
CA VAL A 101 18.40 18.43 11.73
C VAL A 101 17.91 18.95 13.07
N ASN A 102 17.68 20.26 13.15
CA ASN A 102 17.15 20.90 14.34
C ASN A 102 15.68 20.48 14.49
N TRP A 103 15.46 19.33 15.11
CA TRP A 103 14.14 18.69 15.26
C TRP A 103 13.16 19.54 16.08
N ALA A 104 13.68 20.37 17.00
CA ALA A 104 12.91 21.36 17.75
C ALA A 104 12.36 22.49 16.85
N GLU A 105 12.98 22.73 15.69
CA GLU A 105 12.51 23.67 14.68
C GLU A 105 11.44 23.02 13.79
N MET A 106 11.53 21.72 13.49
CA MET A 106 10.54 21.00 12.66
C MET A 106 9.17 20.84 13.32
N THR A 107 9.11 20.70 14.64
CA THR A 107 7.83 20.56 15.39
C THR A 107 7.06 21.87 15.53
N ALA A 108 7.70 23.01 15.28
CA ALA A 108 7.12 24.35 15.46
C ALA A 108 6.49 24.94 14.18
N VAL A 109 6.67 24.31 13.01
CA VAL A 109 6.29 24.93 11.74
C VAL A 109 4.89 24.46 11.29
N ASN A 110 3.91 25.34 11.54
CA ASN A 110 2.62 25.45 10.83
C ASN A 110 1.44 24.56 11.25
N GLY A 111 1.27 24.18 12.52
CA GLY A 111 0.06 23.47 12.97
C GLY A 111 -0.13 22.10 12.32
N ARG A 112 0.96 21.51 11.82
CA ARG A 112 1.02 20.15 11.28
C ARG A 112 1.00 19.14 12.42
N ARG A 113 0.33 18.02 12.22
CA ARG A 113 -0.15 17.15 13.29
C ARG A 113 0.59 15.81 13.34
N VAL A 114 1.10 15.43 14.52
CA VAL A 114 1.76 14.14 14.75
C VAL A 114 0.81 13.17 15.46
N CYS A 115 0.58 12.01 14.87
CA CYS A 115 -0.31 10.97 15.40
C CYS A 115 0.40 10.13 16.47
N ASP A 116 -0.37 9.65 17.45
CA ASP A 116 0.12 8.73 18.48
C ASP A 116 0.41 7.34 17.87
N ALA A 117 1.42 6.63 18.38
CA ALA A 117 1.70 5.24 18.01
C ALA A 117 0.47 4.33 18.22
N GLN A 118 -0.35 4.59 19.25
CA GLN A 118 -1.60 3.85 19.46
C GLN A 118 -2.58 3.97 18.29
N ALA A 119 -2.61 5.12 17.62
CA ALA A 119 -3.44 5.32 16.44
C ALA A 119 -3.03 4.38 15.29
N PHE A 120 -1.73 4.22 15.07
CA PHE A 120 -1.21 3.33 14.04
C PHE A 120 -1.42 1.85 14.38
N LEU A 121 -1.35 1.47 15.65
CA LEU A 121 -1.69 0.11 16.08
C LEU A 121 -3.17 -0.23 15.78
N VAL A 122 -4.07 0.74 15.96
CA VAL A 122 -5.48 0.55 15.58
C VAL A 122 -5.63 0.37 14.06
N LEU A 123 -4.89 1.12 13.25
CA LEU A 123 -4.88 0.94 11.79
C LEU A 123 -4.34 -0.45 11.40
N CYS A 124 -3.26 -0.92 12.04
CA CYS A 124 -2.78 -2.29 11.86
C CYS A 124 -3.86 -3.32 12.21
N GLU A 125 -4.53 -3.16 13.34
CA GLU A 125 -5.58 -4.10 13.79
C GLU A 125 -6.79 -4.10 12.84
N LEU A 126 -7.18 -2.93 12.33
CA LEU A 126 -8.25 -2.81 11.34
C LEU A 126 -7.88 -3.48 10.03
N TRP A 127 -6.65 -3.29 9.53
CA TRP A 127 -6.17 -3.93 8.31
C TRP A 127 -6.34 -5.46 8.37
N HIS A 128 -5.97 -6.07 9.50
CA HIS A 128 -6.09 -7.53 9.69
C HIS A 128 -7.53 -8.01 9.84
N ARG A 129 -8.40 -7.23 10.48
CA ARG A 129 -9.77 -7.67 10.80
C ARG A 129 -10.76 -7.43 9.67
N VAL A 130 -10.47 -6.46 8.82
CA VAL A 130 -11.30 -6.13 7.67
C VAL A 130 -11.00 -7.11 6.55
N VAL A 131 -12.06 -7.73 6.02
CA VAL A 131 -12.01 -8.63 4.85
C VAL A 131 -12.41 -7.91 3.57
N ASP A 132 -13.15 -6.80 3.68
CA ASP A 132 -13.60 -6.03 2.53
C ASP A 132 -12.50 -5.10 2.01
N ASP A 133 -12.19 -5.20 0.72
CA ASP A 133 -11.13 -4.43 0.08
C ASP A 133 -11.41 -2.93 0.04
N GLY A 134 -12.69 -2.51 -0.03
CA GLY A 134 -13.07 -1.08 0.02
C GLY A 134 -12.81 -0.46 1.39
N PHE A 135 -12.95 -1.23 2.47
CA PHE A 135 -12.53 -0.78 3.80
C PHE A 135 -11.02 -0.81 3.99
N ARG A 136 -10.31 -1.80 3.43
CA ARG A 136 -8.85 -1.81 3.44
C ARG A 136 -8.27 -0.61 2.69
N GLU A 137 -8.88 -0.24 1.57
CA GLU A 137 -8.56 0.98 0.83
C GLU A 137 -8.68 2.22 1.70
N GLN A 138 -9.79 2.38 2.43
CA GLN A 138 -9.96 3.49 3.36
C GLN A 138 -8.91 3.50 4.49
N VAL A 139 -8.48 2.32 4.97
CA VAL A 139 -7.41 2.22 5.98
C VAL A 139 -6.05 2.68 5.40
N LEU A 140 -5.75 2.35 4.14
CA LEU A 140 -4.54 2.87 3.46
C LEU A 140 -4.62 4.37 3.25
N ASP A 141 -5.77 4.89 2.84
CA ASP A 141 -5.96 6.32 2.62
C ASP A 141 -5.79 7.11 3.93
N LEU A 142 -6.26 6.58 5.07
CA LEU A 142 -6.02 7.15 6.39
C LEU A 142 -4.54 7.16 6.77
N ALA A 143 -3.81 6.08 6.47
CA ALA A 143 -2.37 6.01 6.70
C ALA A 143 -1.60 7.01 5.82
N LEU A 144 -2.00 7.16 4.55
CA LEU A 144 -1.44 8.14 3.62
C LEU A 144 -1.71 9.57 4.08
N GLU A 145 -2.94 9.88 4.49
CA GLU A 145 -3.33 11.19 5.02
C GLU A 145 -2.43 11.55 6.21
N ALA A 146 -2.20 10.60 7.13
CA ALA A 146 -1.28 10.78 8.24
C ALA A 146 0.16 11.08 7.78
N PHE A 147 0.68 10.41 6.74
CA PHE A 147 2.02 10.75 6.21
C PHE A 147 2.09 12.17 5.65
N THR A 148 1.06 12.61 4.93
CA THR A 148 1.03 13.94 4.31
C THR A 148 0.90 15.07 5.33
N GLU A 149 0.28 14.81 6.48
CA GLU A 149 0.14 15.78 7.57
C GLU A 149 1.48 16.12 8.22
N HIS A 150 2.33 15.13 8.51
CA HIS A 150 3.65 15.36 9.09
C HIS A 150 4.65 14.22 8.81
N PRO A 151 5.90 14.51 8.42
CA PRO A 151 6.91 13.47 8.12
C PRO A 151 7.23 12.57 9.33
N LEU A 152 7.07 13.05 10.57
CA LEU A 152 7.25 12.20 11.76
C LEU A 152 6.24 11.04 11.88
N ASN A 153 5.06 11.17 11.26
CA ASN A 153 4.07 10.10 11.24
C ASN A 153 4.57 8.87 10.49
N PHE A 154 5.49 9.07 9.54
CA PHE A 154 6.17 7.97 8.86
C PHE A 154 6.90 7.06 9.85
N PHE A 155 7.71 7.63 10.75
CA PHE A 155 8.51 6.85 11.69
C PHE A 155 7.63 6.09 12.69
N ALA A 156 6.58 6.74 13.22
CA ALA A 156 5.65 6.09 14.13
C ALA A 156 4.95 4.88 13.49
N LEU A 157 4.53 5.03 12.23
CA LEU A 157 3.89 3.95 11.49
C LEU A 157 4.88 2.83 11.12
N HIS A 158 6.12 3.19 10.75
CA HIS A 158 7.20 2.23 10.52
C HIS A 158 7.47 1.39 11.78
N GLU A 159 7.56 2.00 12.96
CA GLU A 159 7.75 1.29 14.23
C GLU A 159 6.57 0.36 14.55
N CYS A 160 5.34 0.74 14.20
CA CYS A 160 4.16 -0.10 14.39
C CYS A 160 4.04 -1.24 13.37
N GLY A 161 4.93 -1.30 12.36
CA GLY A 161 4.97 -2.37 11.37
C GLY A 161 3.81 -2.36 10.37
N PHE A 162 3.10 -1.25 10.20
CA PHE A 162 1.95 -1.18 9.29
C PHE A 162 2.33 -1.48 7.84
N LEU A 163 3.44 -0.91 7.35
CA LEU A 163 3.93 -1.20 5.99
C LEU A 163 4.29 -2.67 5.82
N THR A 164 4.94 -3.27 6.82
CA THR A 164 5.25 -4.71 6.84
C THR A 164 3.95 -5.52 6.67
N VAL A 165 2.95 -5.25 7.51
CA VAL A 165 1.64 -5.92 7.48
C VAL A 165 0.94 -5.79 6.12
N VAL A 166 0.98 -4.60 5.53
CA VAL A 166 0.40 -4.36 4.21
C VAL A 166 1.15 -5.17 3.14
N LEU A 167 2.49 -5.19 3.18
CA LEU A 167 3.33 -5.91 2.23
C LEU A 167 3.29 -7.44 2.37
N GLU A 168 2.97 -7.97 3.54
CA GLU A 168 2.75 -9.41 3.74
C GLU A 168 1.40 -9.87 3.16
N SER A 169 0.43 -8.96 3.06
CA SER A 169 -0.94 -9.31 2.64
C SER A 169 -1.18 -9.34 1.13
N GLN A 170 -0.16 -9.08 0.30
CA GLN A 170 -0.28 -8.79 -1.14
C GLN A 170 -0.99 -9.89 -1.96
N ASP A 171 -0.79 -11.15 -1.61
CA ASP A 171 -1.43 -12.29 -2.27
C ASP A 171 -2.93 -12.36 -1.99
N SER A 172 -3.39 -11.74 -0.91
CA SER A 172 -4.81 -11.71 -0.51
C SER A 172 -5.57 -10.46 -0.97
N LEU A 173 -4.88 -9.51 -1.62
CA LEU A 173 -5.48 -8.27 -2.09
C LEU A 173 -5.92 -8.40 -3.54
N CYS A 174 -7.02 -7.76 -3.91
CA CYS A 174 -7.32 -7.53 -5.33
C CYS A 174 -6.25 -6.66 -6.00
N THR A 175 -6.18 -6.74 -7.33
CA THR A 175 -5.18 -6.05 -8.15
C THR A 175 -5.10 -4.55 -7.89
N SER A 176 -6.24 -3.85 -7.77
CA SER A 176 -6.28 -2.41 -7.52
C SER A 176 -5.70 -2.03 -6.16
N LEU A 177 -6.05 -2.79 -5.11
CA LEU A 177 -5.58 -2.56 -3.76
C LEU A 177 -4.10 -2.89 -3.62
N ARG A 178 -3.64 -3.94 -4.31
CA ARG A 178 -2.22 -4.29 -4.46
C ARG A 178 -1.41 -3.13 -5.05
N GLU A 179 -1.85 -2.60 -6.20
CA GLU A 179 -1.20 -1.43 -6.81
C GLU A 179 -1.20 -0.21 -5.89
N ARG A 180 -2.33 0.08 -5.23
CA ARG A 180 -2.40 1.19 -4.28
C ARG A 180 -1.43 1.01 -3.11
N SER A 181 -1.32 -0.19 -2.56
CA SER A 181 -0.40 -0.49 -1.46
C SER A 181 1.07 -0.30 -1.85
N MET A 182 1.45 -0.67 -3.09
CA MET A 182 2.80 -0.41 -3.60
C MET A 182 3.07 1.09 -3.80
N LYS A 183 2.07 1.86 -4.23
CA LYS A 183 2.16 3.32 -4.30
C LYS A 183 2.39 3.97 -2.94
N VAL A 184 1.89 3.37 -1.85
CA VAL A 184 2.20 3.84 -0.49
C VAL A 184 3.70 3.71 -0.21
N VAL A 185 4.29 2.57 -0.53
CA VAL A 185 5.74 2.35 -0.37
C VAL A 185 6.55 3.27 -1.27
N GLU A 186 6.08 3.49 -2.50
CA GLU A 186 6.68 4.46 -3.42
C GLU A 186 6.64 5.88 -2.85
N PHE A 187 5.51 6.31 -2.29
CA PHE A 187 5.38 7.62 -1.64
C PHE A 187 6.37 7.77 -0.48
N VAL A 188 6.55 6.73 0.33
CA VAL A 188 7.53 6.72 1.42
C VAL A 188 8.95 6.95 0.90
N ILE A 189 9.35 6.22 -0.13
CA ILE A 189 10.70 6.31 -0.70
C ILE A 189 10.91 7.66 -1.37
N THR A 190 9.90 8.16 -2.09
CA THR A 190 10.05 9.31 -2.99
C THR A 190 9.73 10.65 -2.34
N CYS A 191 8.68 10.71 -1.51
CA CYS A 191 8.17 11.95 -0.92
C CYS A 191 8.63 12.11 0.54
N ALA A 192 8.68 11.02 1.33
CA ALA A 192 9.19 11.07 2.70
C ALA A 192 10.72 10.93 2.77
N ASP A 193 11.39 10.72 1.62
CA ASP A 193 12.84 10.55 1.49
C ASP A 193 13.40 9.46 2.40
N CYS A 194 12.61 8.40 2.68
CA CYS A 194 12.99 7.33 3.59
C CYS A 194 12.93 5.96 2.92
N LEU A 195 13.96 5.13 3.16
CA LEU A 195 14.00 3.76 2.68
C LEU A 195 13.58 2.79 3.79
N PRO A 196 12.39 2.15 3.71
CA PRO A 196 11.91 1.22 4.72
C PRO A 196 12.58 -0.16 4.55
N VAL A 197 13.88 -0.26 4.87
CA VAL A 197 14.69 -1.46 4.61
C VAL A 197 14.07 -2.72 5.22
N ARG A 198 13.58 -2.65 6.46
CA ARG A 198 12.95 -3.79 7.16
C ARG A 198 11.70 -4.29 6.42
N ASP A 199 10.80 -3.38 6.06
CA ASP A 199 9.54 -3.72 5.38
C ASP A 199 9.81 -4.29 3.98
N LEU A 200 10.78 -3.74 3.26
CA LEU A 200 11.19 -4.23 1.95
C LEU A 200 11.88 -5.60 2.01
N SER A 201 12.60 -5.91 3.10
CA SER A 201 13.16 -7.26 3.31
C SER A 201 12.07 -8.31 3.45
N VAL A 202 11.07 -8.04 4.28
CA VAL A 202 9.91 -8.94 4.45
C VAL A 202 9.19 -9.11 3.12
N PHE A 203 8.96 -8.01 2.40
CA PHE A 203 8.33 -8.07 1.08
C PHE A 203 9.14 -8.90 0.07
N ALA A 204 10.46 -8.77 0.06
CA ALA A 204 11.32 -9.58 -0.80
C ALA A 204 11.26 -11.07 -0.46
N GLU A 205 11.09 -11.42 0.81
CA GLU A 205 10.84 -12.80 1.26
C GLU A 205 9.47 -13.31 0.77
N CYS A 206 8.41 -12.51 0.94
CA CYS A 206 7.07 -12.85 0.45
C CYS A 206 7.07 -13.15 -1.05
N LEU A 207 7.67 -12.27 -1.87
CA LEU A 207 7.79 -12.49 -3.32
C LEU A 207 8.66 -13.69 -3.69
N ARG A 208 9.62 -14.07 -2.84
CA ARG A 208 10.46 -15.23 -3.09
C ARG A 208 9.67 -16.53 -2.89
N ASP A 209 8.87 -16.57 -1.84
CA ASP A 209 8.12 -17.75 -1.42
C ASP A 209 6.81 -17.93 -2.20
N HIS A 210 6.12 -16.82 -2.51
CA HIS A 210 4.85 -16.81 -3.22
C HIS A 210 5.00 -16.01 -4.52
N TRP A 211 4.95 -16.71 -5.66
CA TRP A 211 5.16 -16.15 -7.00
C TRP A 211 3.88 -16.26 -7.82
N GLU A 212 2.86 -15.49 -7.46
CA GLU A 212 1.73 -15.27 -8.36
C GLU A 212 2.16 -14.27 -9.45
N GLU A 213 1.99 -14.61 -10.73
CA GLU A 213 2.53 -13.83 -11.85
C GLU A 213 2.02 -12.38 -11.85
N ASP A 214 0.75 -12.17 -11.56
CA ASP A 214 0.13 -10.84 -11.51
C ASP A 214 0.69 -9.99 -10.35
N THR A 215 0.88 -10.59 -9.17
CA THR A 215 1.47 -9.93 -8.00
C THR A 215 2.91 -9.53 -8.27
N VAL A 216 3.67 -10.42 -8.92
CA VAL A 216 5.06 -10.20 -9.25
C VAL A 216 5.24 -9.12 -10.30
N ASP A 217 4.41 -9.08 -11.35
CA ASP A 217 4.51 -8.04 -12.38
C ASP A 217 4.31 -6.64 -11.79
N ILE A 218 3.26 -6.48 -10.97
CA ILE A 218 2.99 -5.23 -10.26
C ILE A 218 4.16 -4.87 -9.34
N ALA A 219 4.62 -5.83 -8.52
CA ALA A 219 5.73 -5.63 -7.61
C ALA A 219 7.01 -5.19 -8.35
N LEU A 220 7.39 -5.88 -9.43
CA LEU A 220 8.59 -5.58 -10.20
C LEU A 220 8.53 -4.20 -10.83
N ARG A 221 7.36 -3.79 -11.34
CA ARG A 221 7.15 -2.45 -11.90
C ARG A 221 7.50 -1.37 -10.88
N HIS A 222 7.03 -1.52 -9.64
CA HIS A 222 7.35 -0.57 -8.56
C HIS A 222 8.79 -0.69 -8.08
N VAL A 223 9.35 -1.91 -7.94
CA VAL A 223 10.76 -2.11 -7.57
C VAL A 223 11.70 -1.43 -8.56
N VAL A 224 11.42 -1.50 -9.86
CA VAL A 224 12.20 -0.78 -10.88
C VAL A 224 12.10 0.74 -10.68
N THR A 225 10.91 1.25 -10.37
CA THR A 225 10.74 2.68 -10.02
C THR A 225 11.57 3.07 -8.81
N TRP A 226 11.53 2.29 -7.73
CA TRP A 226 12.25 2.56 -6.49
C TRP A 226 13.77 2.52 -6.68
N LEU A 227 14.29 1.52 -7.40
CA LEU A 227 15.72 1.37 -7.68
C LEU A 227 16.28 2.51 -8.55
N ASN A 228 15.45 3.11 -9.40
CA ASN A 228 15.83 4.23 -10.27
C ASN A 228 15.55 5.61 -9.67
N PHE A 229 14.96 5.69 -8.46
CA PHE A 229 14.55 6.96 -7.88
C PHE A 229 15.76 7.85 -7.51
N ASP A 230 16.64 7.37 -6.63
CA ASP A 230 17.83 8.09 -6.21
C ASP A 230 18.99 7.10 -5.92
N PRO A 231 20.16 7.27 -6.55
CA PRO A 231 21.33 6.42 -6.31
C PRO A 231 21.75 6.29 -4.84
N LYS A 232 21.41 7.25 -3.96
CA LYS A 232 21.74 7.19 -2.53
C LYS A 232 21.13 5.98 -1.81
N TYR A 233 20.02 5.44 -2.32
CA TYR A 233 19.36 4.27 -1.75
C TYR A 233 19.93 2.94 -2.22
N ALA A 234 20.84 2.95 -3.20
CA ALA A 234 21.42 1.73 -3.76
C ALA A 234 22.06 0.80 -2.71
N PRO A 235 22.77 1.27 -1.67
CA PRO A 235 23.27 0.41 -0.60
C PRO A 235 22.13 -0.26 0.18
N GLY A 236 21.10 0.49 0.57
CA GLY A 236 19.98 -0.06 1.33
C GLY A 236 19.18 -1.08 0.51
N PHE A 237 18.93 -0.83 -0.78
CA PHE A 237 18.28 -1.81 -1.64
C PHE A 237 19.06 -3.13 -1.76
N ARG A 238 20.40 -3.11 -1.67
CA ARG A 238 21.20 -4.35 -1.64
C ARG A 238 20.92 -5.19 -0.39
N GLU A 239 20.58 -4.55 0.73
CA GLU A 239 20.30 -5.21 2.00
C GLU A 239 18.88 -5.78 2.08
N THR A 240 17.93 -5.21 1.32
CA THR A 240 16.53 -5.69 1.28
C THR A 240 16.35 -7.08 0.67
N GLY A 241 17.33 -7.59 -0.08
CA GLY A 241 17.16 -8.82 -0.85
C GLY A 241 16.25 -8.68 -2.09
N LEU A 242 15.72 -7.49 -2.40
CA LEU A 242 14.95 -7.24 -3.65
C LEU A 242 15.76 -7.57 -4.91
N LEU A 243 17.08 -7.42 -4.89
CA LEU A 243 17.94 -7.83 -6.00
C LEU A 243 17.83 -9.33 -6.31
N SER A 244 17.62 -10.18 -5.30
CA SER A 244 17.41 -11.62 -5.52
C SER A 244 16.09 -11.90 -6.25
N VAL A 245 15.06 -11.10 -5.98
CA VAL A 245 13.76 -11.16 -6.66
C VAL A 245 13.91 -10.73 -8.12
N VAL A 246 14.63 -9.63 -8.37
CA VAL A 246 14.91 -9.15 -9.74
C VAL A 246 15.69 -10.20 -10.54
N VAL A 247 16.72 -10.82 -9.96
CA VAL A 247 17.47 -11.89 -10.64
C VAL A 247 16.57 -13.07 -10.98
N LYS A 248 15.72 -13.50 -10.03
CA LYS A 248 14.74 -14.59 -10.27
C LYS A 248 13.77 -14.23 -11.41
N ALA A 249 13.32 -12.98 -11.47
CA ALA A 249 12.45 -12.50 -12.54
C ALA A 249 13.15 -12.52 -13.91
N VAL A 250 14.39 -12.01 -14.00
CA VAL A 250 15.18 -12.02 -15.24
C VAL A 250 15.38 -13.44 -15.77
N SER A 251 15.69 -14.40 -14.89
CA SER A 251 15.82 -15.81 -15.28
C SER A 251 14.53 -16.35 -15.89
N LYS A 252 13.38 -16.11 -15.25
CA LYS A 252 12.07 -16.55 -15.76
C LYS A 252 11.71 -15.90 -17.11
N PHE A 253 11.94 -14.59 -17.25
CA PHE A 253 11.71 -13.92 -18.52
C PHE A 253 12.62 -14.46 -19.63
N SER A 254 13.89 -14.76 -19.31
CA SER A 254 14.80 -15.40 -20.26
C SER A 254 14.32 -16.78 -20.70
N GLU A 255 13.77 -17.58 -19.78
CA GLU A 255 13.21 -18.91 -20.09
C GLU A 255 11.98 -18.79 -20.99
N SER A 256 11.05 -17.90 -20.65
CA SER A 256 9.84 -17.64 -21.44
C SER A 256 10.17 -17.14 -22.85
N LEU A 257 11.14 -16.23 -22.99
CA LEU A 257 11.61 -15.77 -24.30
C LEU A 257 12.24 -16.89 -25.13
N HIS A 258 12.97 -17.81 -24.48
CA HIS A 258 13.55 -18.96 -25.16
C HIS A 258 12.46 -19.91 -25.68
N GLU A 259 11.42 -20.17 -24.88
CA GLU A 259 10.28 -20.99 -25.26
C GLU A 259 9.45 -20.35 -26.39
N ALA A 260 9.22 -19.03 -26.31
CA ALA A 260 8.55 -18.26 -27.36
C ALA A 260 9.33 -18.26 -28.69
N ALA A 261 10.67 -18.27 -28.64
CA ALA A 261 11.50 -18.34 -29.84
C ALA A 261 11.50 -19.74 -30.49
N LEU A 262 11.19 -20.79 -29.73
CA LEU A 262 11.14 -22.18 -30.19
C LEU A 262 9.73 -22.62 -30.63
N THR A 263 8.69 -21.86 -30.29
CA THR A 263 7.32 -22.17 -30.69
C THR A 263 7.09 -21.74 -32.16
N PRO A 264 6.71 -22.67 -33.05
CA PRO A 264 6.45 -22.33 -34.45
C PRO A 264 5.24 -21.40 -34.56
N LEU A 265 5.40 -20.30 -35.31
CA LEU A 265 4.31 -19.37 -35.62
C LEU A 265 3.10 -20.14 -36.16
N PRO A 266 1.87 -19.85 -35.70
CA PRO A 266 0.68 -20.49 -36.22
C PRO A 266 0.64 -20.25 -37.73
N ALA A 267 0.66 -21.35 -38.50
CA ALA A 267 0.59 -21.30 -39.95
C ALA A 267 -0.61 -20.42 -40.33
N GLY A 268 -0.32 -19.27 -40.96
CA GLY A 268 -1.31 -18.29 -41.33
C GLY A 268 -2.50 -18.98 -41.98
N GLY A 269 -3.69 -18.75 -41.42
CA GLY A 269 -4.94 -19.26 -41.94
C GLY A 269 -5.01 -18.93 -43.42
N ALA A 270 -4.93 -19.96 -44.25
CA ALA A 270 -5.34 -19.89 -45.62
C ALA A 270 -6.82 -19.50 -45.61
N VAL A 271 -7.10 -18.21 -45.80
CA VAL A 271 -8.42 -17.71 -46.17
C VAL A 271 -8.67 -18.27 -47.57
N GLY A 272 -9.27 -19.45 -47.61
CA GLY A 272 -9.74 -20.09 -48.82
C GLY A 272 -11.02 -19.43 -49.29
N GLY A 273 -10.96 -18.89 -50.51
CA GLY A 273 -11.97 -19.02 -51.58
C GLY A 273 -13.34 -18.40 -51.37
#